data_AF-X1NDH5-F1
#
_entry.id   AF-X1NDH5-F1
#
_cell.length_a   1.000
_cell.length_b   1.000
_cell.length_c   1.000
_cell.angle_alpha   90.00
_cell.angle_beta   90.00
_cell.angle_gamma   90.00
#
_symmetry.space_group_name_H-M   'P 1'
#
loop_
_entity.id
_entity.type
_entity.pdbx_description
1 polymer ?
#
loop_
_entity_poly.entity_id
_entity_poly.type
_entity_poly.pdbx_seq_one_letter_code
_entity_poly.pdbx_strand_id
1 'polypeptide(L)' 'MIRVGDLDASMRFYGQAFDLQESHRLEFDDFSLVYLRDRQSGAEIELTWNKGQDGYTHGSGYGH' A
#
# COMPACT_ATOMS: atom_id res chain seq x y z
N MET A 1 2.52 0.43 7.27
CA MET A 1 2.18 1.48 6.30
C MET A 1 3.39 1.75 5.42
N ILE A 2 3.21 1.77 4.10
CA ILE A 2 4.25 2.05 3.10
C ILE A 2 3.71 3.05 2.09
N ARG A 3 4.51 4.06 1.73
CA ARG A 3 4.15 4.99 0.65
C ARG A 3 4.53 4.39 -0.70
N VAL A 4 3.63 4.49 -1.67
CA VAL A 4 3.81 3.91 -3.02
C VAL A 4 3.68 4.98 -4.10
N GLY A 5 4.46 4.85 -5.17
CA GLY A 5 4.39 5.75 -6.34
C GLY A 5 3.29 5.35 -7.34
N ASP A 6 3.05 4.05 -7.49
CA ASP A 6 2.01 3.49 -8.36
C ASP A 6 1.14 2.55 -7.52
N LEU A 7 -0.09 2.97 -7.24
CA LEU A 7 -1.03 2.21 -6.42
C LEU A 7 -1.43 0.90 -7.10
N ASP A 8 -1.72 0.91 -8.39
CA ASP A 8 -2.20 -0.26 -9.12
C ASP A 8 -1.10 -1.32 -9.25
N ALA A 9 0.13 -0.90 -9.55
CA ALA A 9 1.28 -1.80 -9.58
C ALA A 9 1.54 -2.43 -8.20
N SER A 10 1.42 -1.64 -7.14
CA SER A 10 1.60 -2.11 -5.77
C SER A 10 0.52 -3.12 -5.37
N MET A 11 -0.76 -2.83 -5.65
CA MET A 11 -1.85 -3.76 -5.38
C MET A 11 -1.70 -5.08 -6.14
N ARG A 12 -1.29 -5.04 -7.42
CA ARG A 12 -0.97 -6.25 -8.18
C ARG A 12 0.17 -7.04 -7.55
N PHE A 13 1.24 -6.37 -7.14
CA PHE A 13 2.39 -7.02 -6.50
C PHE A 13 1.97 -7.74 -5.21
N TYR A 14 1.30 -7.04 -4.28
CA TYR A 14 0.88 -7.62 -3.01
C TYR A 14 -0.17 -8.73 -3.18
N GLY A 15 -1.08 -8.58 -4.15
CA GLY A 15 -2.06 -9.62 -4.47
C GLY A 15 -1.42 -10.87 -5.08
N GLN A 16 -0.45 -10.73 -5.98
CA GLN A 16 0.18 -11.88 -6.64
C GLN A 16 1.21 -12.59 -5.77
N ALA A 17 2.04 -11.84 -5.03
CA ALA A 17 3.14 -12.40 -4.25
C ALA A 17 2.68 -12.95 -2.89
N PHE A 18 1.62 -12.37 -2.31
CA PHE A 18 1.23 -12.65 -0.92
C PHE A 18 -0.28 -12.93 -0.75
N ASP A 19 -1.07 -12.95 -1.83
CA ASP A 19 -2.54 -13.12 -1.79
C ASP A 19 -3.24 -12.08 -0.88
N LEU A 20 -2.69 -10.87 -0.78
CA LEU A 20 -3.34 -9.78 -0.06
C LEU A 20 -4.39 -9.10 -0.95
N GLN A 21 -5.57 -8.88 -0.39
CA GLN A 21 -6.70 -8.26 -1.07
C GLN A 21 -7.13 -6.99 -0.33
N GLU A 22 -7.71 -6.04 -1.05
CA GLU A 22 -8.22 -4.80 -0.47
C GLU A 22 -9.31 -5.10 0.57
N SER A 23 -9.07 -4.68 1.82
CA SER A 23 -10.03 -4.77 2.91
C SER A 23 -10.78 -3.46 3.12
N HIS A 24 -10.12 -2.33 2.87
CA HIS A 24 -10.67 -1.01 3.09
C HIS A 24 -9.91 0.04 2.27
N ARG A 25 -10.61 1.12 1.91
CA ARG A 25 -10.05 2.24 1.17
C ARG A 25 -10.67 3.54 1.64
N LEU A 26 -9.80 4.53 1.85
CA LEU A 26 -10.16 5.91 2.14
C LEU A 26 -9.60 6.79 1.02
N GLU A 27 -10.49 7.51 0.34
CA GLU A 27 -10.13 8.43 -0.73
C GLU A 27 -10.21 9.87 -0.22
N PHE A 28 -9.15 10.62 -0.44
CA PHE A 28 -9.05 12.05 -0.14
C PHE A 28 -8.71 12.82 -1.43
N ASP A 29 -8.74 14.14 -1.35
CA ASP A 29 -8.49 14.99 -2.52
C ASP A 29 -7.07 14.78 -3.08
N ASP A 30 -6.06 14.69 -2.21
CA ASP A 30 -4.65 14.61 -2.61
C ASP A 30 -4.03 13.22 -2.49
N PHE A 31 -4.67 12.29 -1.79
CA PHE A 31 -4.11 10.95 -1.56
C PHE A 31 -5.18 9.89 -1.31
N SER A 32 -4.76 8.63 -1.38
CA SER A 32 -5.58 7.46 -1.05
C SER A 32 -4.86 6.59 -0.03
N LEU A 33 -5.62 6.04 0.93
CA LEU A 33 -5.17 4.99 1.83
C LEU A 33 -5.85 3.68 1.44
N VAL A 34 -5.06 2.64 1.19
CA VAL A 34 -5.57 1.31 0.81
C VAL A 34 -5.02 0.28 1.77
N TYR A 35 -5.91 -0.45 2.43
CA TYR A 35 -5.58 -1.51 3.37
C TYR A 35 -5.67 -2.85 2.65
N LEU A 36 -4.59 -3.62 2.67
CA LEU A 36 -4.50 -4.95 2.09
C LEU A 36 -4.32 -6.00 3.19
N ARG A 37 -5.06 -7.11 3.11
CA ARG A 37 -4.96 -8.20 4.08
C ARG A 37 -5.19 -9.57 3.45
N ASP A 38 -4.68 -10.61 4.10
CA ASP A 38 -5.07 -11.99 3.85
C ASP A 38 -6.30 -12.39 4.71
N ARG A 39 -6.90 -13.55 4.41
CA ARG A 39 -8.11 -14.03 5.10
C ARG A 39 -7.85 -14.76 6.43
N GLN A 40 -6.61 -15.06 6.76
CA GLN A 40 -6.22 -15.96 7.85
C GLN A 40 -5.57 -15.22 9.03
N SER A 41 -4.64 -14.31 8.77
CA SER A 41 -3.79 -13.69 9.81
C SER A 41 -4.43 -12.46 10.45
N GLY A 42 -5.32 -11.78 9.71
CA GLY A 42 -5.85 -10.47 10.09
C GLY A 42 -4.82 -9.33 10.07
N ALA A 43 -3.57 -9.61 9.66
CA ALA A 43 -2.56 -8.59 9.49
C ALA A 43 -2.86 -7.75 8.24
N GLU A 44 -2.68 -6.43 8.35
CA GLU A 44 -2.94 -5.50 7.26
C GLU A 44 -1.67 -4.71 6.91
N ILE A 45 -1.47 -4.53 5.61
CA ILE A 45 -0.53 -3.53 5.08
C ILE A 45 -1.36 -2.35 4.58
N GLU A 46 -1.09 -1.18 5.16
CA GLU A 46 -1.59 0.09 4.63
C GLU A 46 -0.65 0.62 3.54
N LEU A 47 -1.19 0.91 2.36
CA LEU A 47 -0.54 1.64 1.28
C LEU A 47 -1.03 3.08 1.26
N THR A 48 -0.12 4.04 1.21
CA THR A 48 -0.44 5.46 1.00
C THR A 48 0.03 5.89 -0.38
N TRP A 49 -0.88 6.33 -1.23
CA TRP A 49 -0.58 6.86 -2.56
C TRP A 49 -0.92 8.35 -2.61
N ASN A 50 0.09 9.21 -2.80
CA ASN A 50 -0.12 10.64 -2.97
C ASN A 50 -0.21 10.96 -4.47
N LYS A 51 -1.27 11.66 -4.88
CA LYS A 51 -1.54 11.98 -6.29
C LYS A 51 -0.50 12.99 -6.78
N GLY A 52 0.11 12.71 -7.94
CA GLY A 52 1.13 13.57 -8.55
C GLY A 52 2.52 13.49 -7.89
N GLN A 53 2.76 12.53 -6.98
CA GLN A 53 4.09 12.30 -6.39
C GLN A 53 4.82 11.17 -7.13
N ASP A 54 5.95 11.48 -7.76
CA ASP A 54 6.68 10.54 -8.63
C ASP A 54 7.57 9.52 -7.88
N GLY A 55 7.78 9.68 -6.56
CA GLY A 55 8.57 8.73 -5.78
C GLY A 55 8.92 9.15 -4.35
N TYR A 56 9.61 8.25 -3.65
CA TYR A 56 10.07 8.42 -2.27
C TYR A 56 11.49 7.88 -2.09
N THR A 57 12.26 8.48 -1.18
CA THR A 57 13.52 7.90 -0.70
C THR A 57 13.25 6.91 0.43
N HIS A 58 13.95 5.78 0.43
CA HIS A 58 13.70 4.69 1.39
C HIS A 58 14.26 4.98 2.81
N GLY A 59 15.24 5.88 2.93
CA GLY A 59 15.91 6.14 4.21
C GLY A 59 16.62 4.89 4.78
N SER A 60 16.88 4.88 6.08
CA SER A 60 17.56 3.76 6.78
C SER A 60 16.90 3.37 8.11
N GLY A 61 15.67 3.84 8.35
CA GLY A 61 14.96 3.60 9.61
C GLY A 61 14.09 2.33 9.61
N TYR A 62 13.71 1.83 8.43
CA TYR A 62 12.95 0.60 8.28
C TYR A 62 13.91 -0.57 8.02
N GLY A 63 13.79 -1.65 8.80
CA GLY A 63 14.74 -2.77 8.79
C GLY A 63 14.09 -4.16 8.73
N HIS A 64 12.83 -4.22 8.30
CA HIS A 64 12.10 -5.47 8.08
C HIS A 64 11.97 -5.76 6.58
#